data_AF-A0A7X9CSV3-F1
#
_entry.id   AF-A0A7X9CSV3-F1
#
_cell.length_a   1.000
_cell.length_b   1.000
_cell.length_c   1.000
_cell.angle_alpha   90.00
_cell.angle_beta   90.00
_cell.angle_gamma   90.00
#
_symmetry.space_group_name_H-M   'P 1'
#
loop_
_entity.id
_entity.type
_entity.pdbx_description
1 polymer ?
#
loop_
_entity_poly.entity_id
_entity_poly.type
_entity_poly.pdbx_seq_one_letter_code
_entity_poly.pdbx_strand_id
1 'polypeptide(L)' 'MNLIPTVIETTNRGERAYDIYSRLLKDRIIMLGSAIDDNVANSIVSQLLFLQAQDS' A
#
# COMPACT_ATOMS: atom_id res chain seq x y z
N MET A 1 11.86 -2.14 -15.14
CA MET A 1 10.57 -2.37 -14.46
C MET A 1 10.71 -3.66 -13.66
N ASN A 2 10.80 -3.56 -12.33
CA ASN A 2 10.64 -4.74 -11.49
C ASN A 2 9.14 -5.03 -11.39
N LEU A 3 8.74 -6.25 -11.76
CA LEU A 3 7.37 -6.72 -11.62
C LEU A 3 7.06 -6.81 -10.12
N ILE A 4 6.17 -5.95 -9.63
CA ILE A 4 5.67 -6.06 -8.26
C ILE A 4 4.72 -7.26 -8.24
N PRO A 5 4.91 -8.25 -7.34
CA PRO A 5 4.03 -9.41 -7.26
C PRO A 5 2.59 -9.01 -6.96
N THR A 6 1.66 -9.62 -7.68
CA THR A 6 0.22 -9.44 -7.47
C THR A 6 -0.30 -10.53 -6.51
N VAL A 7 -1.11 -10.12 -5.55
CA VAL A 7 -1.83 -10.98 -4.60
C VAL A 7 -3.31 -10.96 -4.95
N ILE A 8 -3.93 -12.13 -4.95
CA ILE A 8 -5.38 -12.28 -5.18
C ILE A 8 -6.05 -12.48 -3.82
N GLU A 9 -6.96 -11.58 -3.45
CA GLU A 9 -7.77 -11.69 -2.24
C GLU A 9 -9.20 -12.12 -2.61
N THR A 10 -9.62 -13.28 -2.11
CA THR A 10 -10.98 -13.79 -2.26
C THR A 10 -11.88 -13.14 -1.20
N THR A 11 -12.84 -12.32 -1.63
CA THR A 11 -13.87 -11.76 -0.76
C THR A 11 -15.21 -12.43 -1.03
N ASN A 12 -16.16 -12.33 -0.10
CA ASN A 12 -17.53 -12.87 -0.29
C ASN A 12 -18.28 -12.28 -1.51
N ARG A 13 -17.74 -11.23 -2.14
CA ARG A 13 -18.30 -10.59 -3.34
C ARG A 13 -17.46 -10.83 -4.61
N GLY A 14 -16.40 -11.64 -4.56
CA GLY A 14 -15.54 -11.98 -5.69
C GLY A 14 -14.03 -11.90 -5.38
N GLU A 15 -13.22 -12.15 -6.41
CA GLU A 15 -11.76 -12.04 -6.37
C GLU A 15 -11.30 -10.63 -6.71
N ARG A 16 -10.36 -10.10 -5.92
CA ARG A 16 -9.78 -8.78 -6.15
C ARG A 16 -8.25 -8.88 -6.13
N ALA A 17 -7.64 -8.49 -7.24
CA ALA A 17 -6.18 -8.49 -7.39
C ALA A 17 -5.61 -7.17 -6.88
N TYR A 18 -4.62 -7.26 -6.00
CA TYR A 18 -3.88 -6.14 -5.45
C TYR A 18 -2.39 -6.36 -5.66
N ASP A 19 -1.60 -5.30 -5.81
CA ASP A 19 -0.16 -5.44 -5.64
C ASP A 19 0.17 -5.73 -4.17
N ILE A 20 1.34 -6.34 -3.93
CA ILE A 20 1.77 -6.72 -2.56
C ILE A 20 1.84 -5.52 -1.61
N TYR A 21 2.20 -4.31 -2.07
CA TYR A 21 2.30 -3.13 -1.20
C TYR A 21 0.91 -2.62 -0.80
N SER A 22 -0.04 -2.60 -1.73
CA SER A 22 -1.44 -2.29 -1.43
C SER A 22 -2.04 -3.25 -0.42
N ARG A 23 -1.68 -4.55 -0.50
CA ARG A 23 -2.11 -5.53 0.49
C ARG A 23 -1.51 -5.27 1.87
N LEU A 24 -0.22 -4.93 1.93
CA LEU A 24 0.46 -4.56 3.18
C LEU A 24 -0.11 -3.28 3.79
N LEU A 25 -0.44 -2.27 2.97
CA LEU A 25 -1.03 -1.03 3.42
C LEU A 25 -2.39 -1.25 4.09
N LYS A 26 -3.20 -2.19 3.58
CA LYS A 26 -4.46 -2.62 4.22
C LYS A 26 -4.23 -3.19 5.62
N ASP A 27 -3.11 -3.89 5.82
CA ASP A 27 -2.68 -4.40 7.13
C ASP A 27 -1.91 -3.32 7.94
N ARG A 28 -2.01 -2.04 7.54
CA ARG A 28 -1.37 -0.85 8.13
C ARG A 28 0.16 -0.87 8.10
N ILE A 29 0.75 -1.52 7.10
CA ILE A 29 2.20 -1.60 6.92
C ILE A 29 2.63 -0.73 5.72
N ILE A 30 3.53 0.22 5.96
CA ILE A 30 4.15 1.08 4.93
C ILE A 30 5.61 0.66 4.74
N MET A 31 6.03 0.51 3.49
CA MET A 31 7.40 0.10 3.14
C MET A 31 8.24 1.29 2.67
N LEU A 32 9.35 1.57 3.35
CA LEU A 32 10.41 2.47 2.89
C LEU A 32 11.61 1.64 2.42
N GLY A 33 11.71 1.41 1.11
CA GLY A 33 12.76 0.57 0.50
C GLY A 33 13.76 1.33 -0.36
N SER A 34 13.61 2.64 -0.51
CA SER A 34 14.44 3.50 -1.35
C SER A 34 15.08 4.62 -0.53
N ALA A 35 16.05 5.31 -1.13
CA ALA A 35 16.57 6.54 -0.56
C ALA A 35 15.43 7.56 -0.36
N ILE A 36 15.57 8.39 0.67
CA ILE A 36 14.59 9.41 0.99
C ILE A 36 14.86 10.61 0.08
N ASP A 37 13.90 10.89 -0.80
CA ASP A 37 13.78 12.13 -1.56
C ASP A 37 12.38 12.74 -1.35
N ASP A 38 12.13 13.91 -1.93
CA ASP A 38 10.86 14.61 -1.77
C ASP A 38 9.66 13.78 -2.27
N ASN A 39 9.84 12.95 -3.30
CA ASN A 39 8.76 12.12 -3.85
C ASN A 39 8.39 10.98 -2.90
N VAL A 40 9.41 10.30 -2.36
CA VAL A 40 9.24 9.23 -1.37
C VAL A 40 8.64 9.78 -0.08
N ALA A 41 9.13 10.93 0.39
CA ALA A 41 8.59 11.59 1.57
C ALA A 41 7.10 11.94 1.39
N ASN A 42 6.73 12.57 0.27
CA ASN A 42 5.34 12.92 -0.04
C ASN A 42 4.44 11.68 -0.13
N SER A 43 4.93 10.59 -0.75
CA SER A 43 4.20 9.32 -0.83
C SER A 43 3.95 8.73 0.55
N ILE A 44 4.96 8.66 1.42
CA ILE A 44 4.81 8.12 2.79
C ILE A 44 3.84 8.96 3.61
N VAL A 45 3.96 10.29 3.56
CA VAL A 45 3.03 11.19 4.28
C VAL A 45 1.59 10.99 3.79
N SER A 46 1.38 10.83 2.48
CA SER A 46 0.05 10.55 1.93
C SER A 46 -0.53 9.22 2.44
N GLN A 47 0.30 8.17 2.54
CA GLN A 47 -0.12 6.86 3.05
C GLN A 47 -0.47 6.93 4.55
N LEU A 48 0.28 7.70 5.34
CA LEU A 48 -0.03 7.92 6.76
C LEU A 48 -1.37 8.63 6.95
N LEU A 49 -1.60 9.73 6.23
CA LEU A 49 -2.88 10.47 6.29
C LEU A 49 -4.06 9.61 5.82
N PHE A 50 -3.85 8.80 4.79
CA PHE A 50 -4.84 7.85 4.31
C PHE A 50 -5.23 6.81 5.36
N LEU A 51 -4.25 6.20 6.04
CA LEU A 51 -4.52 5.24 7.12
C LEU A 51 -5.23 5.90 8.30
N GLN A 52 -4.81 7.10 8.69
CA GLN A 52 -5.46 7.86 9.76
C GLN A 52 -6.94 8.14 9.44
N ALA A 53 -7.26 8.49 8.19
CA ALA A 53 -8.63 8.76 7.77
C ALA A 53 -9.51 7.51 7.76
N GLN A 54 -8.96 6.31 7.62
CA GLN A 54 -9.73 5.05 7.72
C GLN A 54 -10.09 4.66 9.15
N ASP A 55 -9.37 5.20 10.14
CA ASP A 55 -9.67 4.97 11.56
C ASP A 55 -10.77 5.92 12.09
N SER A 56 -11.27 6.85 11.26
CA SER A 56 -12.29 7.86 11.62
C SER A 56 -13.71 7.45 11.23
#